data_AF-A0AAW8DAN7-F1
#
_entry.id   AF-A0AAW8DAN7-F1
#
_cell.length_a   1.000
_cell.length_b   1.000
_cell.length_c   1.000
_cell.angle_alpha   90.00
_cell.angle_beta   90.00
_cell.angle_gamma   90.00
#
_symmetry.space_group_name_H-M   'P 1'
#
loop_
_entity.id
_entity.type
_entity.pdbx_description
1 polymer ?
#
loop_
_entity_poly.entity_id
_entity_poly.type
_entity_poly.pdbx_seq_one_letter_code
_entity_poly.pdbx_strand_id
1 'polypeptide(L)'
;MPQPTGTRSTSTTGTLPHSRSYLRPTRLLSQSERSKLHPSVLAEAERRAASIQLRVADAITAFAGSMNFVYLHVLLFAVWMLVFEQSPWPTLTLIVSLEAIFLSTFVMIGQNRQAAFQQVKADRDYHAQERLLEENTDLTRAIHELTAQIHQRILAEATASATEKSTSTAKQDAPAYP
;
A
#
# COMPACT_ATOMS: atom_id res chain seq x y z
N MET A 1 -9.68 -24.42 -44.16
CA MET A 1 -11.08 -24.91 -44.16
C MET A 1 -11.79 -24.40 -42.92
N PRO A 2 -12.97 -23.78 -43.04
CA PRO A 2 -13.76 -23.30 -41.90
C PRO A 2 -14.95 -24.21 -41.54
N GLN A 3 -15.12 -24.50 -40.22
CA GLN A 3 -16.35 -24.82 -39.44
C GLN A 3 -17.17 -26.09 -39.84
N PRO A 4 -17.99 -26.75 -38.97
CA PRO A 4 -18.82 -26.13 -37.92
C PRO A 4 -19.13 -26.92 -36.61
N THR A 5 -19.70 -26.15 -35.67
CA THR A 5 -20.64 -26.47 -34.57
C THR A 5 -20.79 -27.90 -34.03
N GLY A 6 -20.50 -28.02 -32.73
CA GLY A 6 -21.01 -29.07 -31.85
C GLY A 6 -21.50 -28.48 -30.52
N THR A 7 -22.72 -27.94 -30.52
CA THR A 7 -23.48 -27.65 -29.30
C THR A 7 -24.00 -28.98 -28.72
N ARG A 8 -23.65 -29.30 -27.48
CA ARG A 8 -24.39 -30.31 -26.71
C ARG A 8 -24.48 -29.92 -25.24
N SER A 9 -25.52 -29.14 -24.95
CA SER A 9 -26.13 -29.08 -23.64
C SER A 9 -26.57 -30.50 -23.25
N THR A 10 -26.06 -31.01 -22.13
CA THR A 10 -26.67 -32.14 -21.44
C THR A 10 -27.09 -31.69 -20.05
N SER A 11 -28.37 -31.85 -19.83
CA SER A 11 -29.16 -31.55 -18.65
C SER A 11 -28.89 -32.55 -17.54
N THR A 12 -28.77 -32.07 -16.30
CA THR A 12 -29.01 -32.80 -15.04
C THR A 12 -29.26 -31.71 -13.99
N THR A 13 -30.49 -31.25 -13.79
CA THR A 13 -31.56 -31.84 -12.96
C THR A 13 -31.07 -32.24 -11.57
N GLY A 14 -31.24 -31.32 -10.63
CA GLY A 14 -30.96 -31.52 -9.21
C GLY A 14 -31.19 -30.25 -8.37
N THR A 15 -32.19 -29.44 -8.71
CA THR A 15 -32.54 -28.24 -7.95
C THR A 15 -33.37 -28.67 -6.74
N LEU A 16 -32.73 -28.78 -5.58
CA LEU A 16 -33.41 -28.82 -4.29
C LEU A 16 -33.66 -27.39 -3.82
N PRO A 17 -34.90 -26.89 -3.77
CA PRO A 17 -35.21 -25.66 -3.07
C PRO A 17 -35.31 -25.96 -1.57
N HIS A 18 -34.20 -25.86 -0.84
CA HIS A 18 -34.30 -25.70 0.61
C HIS A 18 -34.81 -24.30 0.92
N SER A 19 -36.12 -24.16 0.85
CA SER A 19 -36.87 -23.03 1.37
C SER A 19 -36.72 -23.02 2.90
N ARG A 20 -35.65 -22.40 3.40
CA ARG A 20 -35.59 -21.99 4.80
C ARG A 20 -36.62 -20.87 4.98
N SER A 21 -37.77 -21.27 5.50
CA SER A 21 -38.78 -20.39 6.07
C SER A 21 -38.13 -19.46 7.09
N TYR A 22 -37.93 -18.21 6.69
CA TYR A 22 -37.55 -17.13 7.57
C TYR A 22 -38.65 -16.94 8.62
N LEU A 23 -38.36 -17.32 9.86
CA LEU A 23 -39.17 -16.93 11.00
C LEU A 23 -39.15 -15.40 11.09
N ARG A 24 -40.29 -14.77 10.80
CA ARG A 24 -40.58 -13.37 11.15
C ARG A 24 -41.35 -13.32 12.47
N PRO A 25 -40.72 -12.95 13.60
CA PRO A 25 -41.45 -12.51 14.79
C PRO A 25 -41.55 -10.98 14.77
N THR A 26 -42.50 -10.43 13.99
CA THR A 26 -42.66 -8.97 13.83
C THR A 26 -43.52 -8.30 14.92
N ARG A 27 -43.81 -8.92 16.07
CA ARG A 27 -44.60 -8.27 17.15
C ARG A 27 -44.24 -8.70 18.58
N LEU A 28 -42.95 -8.80 18.90
CA LEU A 28 -42.48 -8.88 20.28
C LEU A 28 -41.59 -7.69 20.65
N LEU A 29 -42.09 -6.48 20.36
CA LEU A 29 -41.62 -5.23 20.95
C LEU A 29 -42.76 -4.69 21.80
N SER A 30 -42.58 -4.48 23.11
CA SER A 30 -43.15 -3.27 23.74
C SER A 30 -42.69 -2.93 25.17
N GLN A 31 -42.15 -3.84 25.99
CA GLN A 31 -42.00 -3.52 27.44
C GLN A 31 -40.64 -3.76 28.12
N SER A 32 -39.74 -4.60 27.61
CA SER A 32 -38.52 -5.00 28.36
C SER A 32 -37.18 -4.35 27.94
N GLU A 33 -37.11 -3.62 26.82
CA GLU A 33 -35.82 -3.08 26.32
C GLU A 33 -35.79 -1.55 26.11
N ARG A 34 -36.73 -0.79 26.69
CA ARG A 34 -36.60 0.68 26.75
C ARG A 34 -35.69 1.16 27.88
N SER A 35 -35.29 0.28 28.80
CA SER A 35 -34.50 0.63 30.00
C SER A 35 -32.99 0.38 29.86
N LYS A 36 -32.49 0.08 28.66
CA LYS A 36 -31.05 0.00 28.37
C LYS A 36 -30.67 1.01 27.28
N LEU A 37 -30.88 2.29 27.56
CA LEU A 37 -30.14 3.36 26.90
C LEU A 37 -28.68 3.23 27.35
N HIS A 38 -27.96 2.36 26.65
CA HIS A 38 -26.62 1.94 26.97
C HIS A 38 -25.63 3.04 26.55
N PRO A 39 -24.66 3.43 27.41
CA PRO A 39 -23.67 4.47 27.10
C PRO A 39 -22.85 4.18 25.82
N SER A 40 -22.92 2.97 25.27
CA SER A 40 -22.37 2.64 23.95
C SER A 40 -23.05 3.33 22.78
N VAL A 41 -24.33 3.71 22.85
CA VAL A 41 -24.98 4.41 21.74
C VAL A 41 -24.48 5.86 21.66
N LEU A 42 -24.18 6.46 22.81
CA LEU A 42 -23.48 7.75 22.90
C LEU A 42 -22.03 7.61 22.45
N ALA A 43 -21.30 6.59 22.91
CA ALA A 43 -19.92 6.36 22.48
C ALA A 43 -19.80 5.99 20.98
N GLU A 44 -20.82 5.35 20.41
CA GLU A 44 -20.85 5.02 18.98
C GLU A 44 -21.34 6.21 18.13
N ALA A 45 -22.24 7.04 18.65
CA ALA A 45 -22.56 8.35 18.07
C ALA A 45 -21.34 9.28 18.11
N GLU A 46 -20.56 9.27 19.19
CA GLU A 46 -19.28 9.98 19.31
C GLU A 46 -18.22 9.40 18.38
N ARG A 47 -18.09 8.07 18.24
CA ARG A 47 -17.20 7.46 17.24
C ARG A 47 -17.61 7.79 15.81
N ARG A 48 -18.91 7.81 15.51
CA ARG A 48 -19.42 8.21 14.19
C ARG A 48 -19.22 9.70 13.94
N ALA A 49 -19.48 10.55 14.92
CA ALA A 49 -19.22 11.98 14.86
C ALA A 49 -17.72 12.25 14.70
N ALA A 50 -16.87 11.57 15.47
CA ALA A 50 -15.42 11.62 15.34
C ALA A 50 -14.98 11.10 13.97
N SER A 51 -15.60 10.06 13.41
CA SER A 51 -15.28 9.58 12.06
C SER A 51 -15.67 10.59 10.97
N ILE A 52 -16.80 11.28 11.10
CA ILE A 52 -17.24 12.31 10.15
C ILE A 52 -16.37 13.55 10.29
N GLN A 53 -16.15 14.03 11.52
CA GLN A 53 -15.27 15.16 11.81
C GLN A 53 -13.84 14.89 11.37
N LEU A 54 -13.31 13.69 11.63
CA LEU A 54 -11.97 13.29 11.19
C LEU A 54 -11.92 13.18 9.67
N ARG A 55 -12.95 12.66 9.00
CA ARG A 55 -13.01 12.63 7.52
C ARG A 55 -13.12 14.02 6.91
N VAL A 56 -13.88 14.92 7.53
CA VAL A 56 -13.99 16.32 7.09
C VAL A 56 -12.67 17.04 7.34
N ALA A 57 -12.04 16.83 8.50
CA ALA A 57 -10.72 17.36 8.80
C ALA A 57 -9.68 16.83 7.80
N ASP A 58 -9.73 15.54 7.45
CA ASP A 58 -8.85 14.91 6.46
C ASP A 58 -9.11 15.46 5.06
N ALA A 59 -10.37 15.69 4.70
CA ALA A 59 -10.75 16.28 3.41
C ALA A 59 -10.29 17.73 3.30
N ILE A 60 -10.51 18.55 4.34
CA ILE A 60 -10.04 19.94 4.39
C ILE A 60 -8.52 19.99 4.36
N THR A 61 -7.85 19.11 5.10
CA THR A 61 -6.39 19.00 5.12
C THR A 61 -5.85 18.62 3.74
N ALA A 62 -6.43 17.59 3.10
CA ALA A 62 -6.03 17.16 1.77
C ALA A 62 -6.30 18.24 0.71
N PHE A 63 -7.39 18.99 0.87
CA PHE A 63 -7.73 20.12 0.03
C PHE A 63 -6.73 21.28 0.19
N ALA A 64 -6.39 21.64 1.43
CA ALA A 64 -5.45 22.71 1.76
C ALA A 64 -4.02 22.43 1.27
N GLY A 65 -3.60 21.16 1.21
CA GLY A 65 -2.30 20.76 0.65
C GLY A 65 -2.27 20.63 -0.88
N SER A 66 -3.39 20.84 -1.58
CA SER A 66 -3.50 20.60 -3.03
C SER A 66 -3.28 21.87 -3.86
N MET A 67 -2.72 21.71 -5.07
CA MET A 67 -2.57 22.80 -6.05
C MET A 67 -3.93 23.43 -6.43
N ASN A 68 -5.02 22.68 -6.27
CA ASN A 68 -6.38 23.10 -6.59
C ASN A 68 -6.89 24.22 -5.65
N PHE A 69 -6.42 24.25 -4.40
CA PHE A 69 -6.75 25.31 -3.46
C PHE A 69 -6.25 26.68 -3.93
N VAL A 70 -5.02 26.72 -4.46
CA VAL A 70 -4.39 27.94 -4.98
C VAL A 70 -5.21 28.52 -6.14
N TYR A 71 -5.61 27.69 -7.09
CA TYR A 71 -6.42 28.14 -8.22
C TYR A 71 -7.80 28.66 -7.79
N LEU A 72 -8.46 27.99 -6.85
CA LEU A 72 -9.75 28.44 -6.33
C LEU A 72 -9.60 29.76 -5.57
N HIS A 73 -8.53 29.93 -4.78
CA HIS A 73 -8.25 31.17 -4.07
C HIS A 73 -7.98 32.35 -5.02
N VAL A 74 -7.16 32.13 -6.05
CA VAL A 74 -6.88 33.15 -7.09
C VAL A 74 -8.17 33.51 -7.84
N LEU A 75 -9.00 32.53 -8.21
CA LEU A 75 -10.28 32.77 -8.87
C LEU A 75 -11.23 33.57 -7.96
N LEU A 76 -11.36 33.17 -6.70
CA LEU A 76 -12.18 33.84 -5.71
C LEU A 76 -11.72 35.28 -5.51
N PHE A 77 -10.41 35.51 -5.35
CA PHE A 77 -9.83 36.84 -5.18
C PHE A 77 -10.04 37.71 -6.42
N ALA A 78 -9.85 37.15 -7.63
CA ALA A 78 -10.11 37.86 -8.88
C ALA A 78 -11.59 38.23 -9.05
N VAL A 79 -12.51 37.31 -8.75
CA VAL A 79 -13.96 37.57 -8.78
C VAL A 79 -14.33 38.63 -7.73
N TRP A 80 -13.79 38.53 -6.53
CA TRP A 80 -14.05 39.46 -5.45
C TRP A 80 -13.58 40.88 -5.79
N MET A 81 -12.35 41.03 -6.30
CA MET A 81 -11.81 42.32 -6.77
C MET A 81 -12.67 42.98 -7.84
N LEU A 82 -13.33 42.19 -8.71
CA LEU A 82 -14.20 42.72 -9.76
C LEU A 82 -15.60 43.11 -9.26
N VAL A 83 -16.08 42.51 -8.17
CA VAL A 83 -17.47 42.67 -7.69
C VAL A 83 -17.58 43.60 -6.48
N PHE A 84 -16.61 43.58 -5.55
CA PHE A 84 -16.70 44.23 -4.25
C PHE A 84 -15.84 45.50 -4.09
N GLU A 85 -15.01 45.83 -5.09
CA GLU A 85 -14.19 47.05 -5.08
C GLU A 85 -15.05 48.28 -5.43
N GLN A 86 -15.79 48.82 -4.46
CA GLN A 86 -16.55 50.07 -4.60
C GLN A 86 -16.06 51.22 -3.68
N SER A 87 -15.15 50.99 -2.72
CA SER A 87 -14.74 52.05 -1.79
C SER A 87 -13.31 51.87 -1.25
N PRO A 88 -12.52 52.95 -1.12
CA PRO A 88 -11.07 52.85 -1.05
C PRO A 88 -10.55 52.67 0.39
N TRP A 89 -9.88 51.52 0.64
CA TRP A 89 -8.48 51.38 1.13
C TRP A 89 -8.06 50.93 2.56
N PRO A 90 -8.77 51.08 3.70
CA PRO A 90 -8.23 50.56 4.99
C PRO A 90 -8.79 49.23 5.47
N THR A 91 -10.12 49.04 5.38
CA THR A 91 -10.79 47.90 6.02
C THR A 91 -10.53 46.58 5.30
N LEU A 92 -10.35 46.65 3.98
CA LEU A 92 -10.11 45.48 3.11
C LEU A 92 -8.75 44.85 3.42
N THR A 93 -7.68 45.65 3.49
CA THR A 93 -6.32 45.19 3.82
C THR A 93 -6.24 44.61 5.24
N LEU A 94 -7.02 45.16 6.18
CA LEU A 94 -7.10 44.65 7.55
C LEU A 94 -7.75 43.25 7.58
N ILE A 95 -8.87 43.08 6.88
CA ILE A 95 -9.56 41.78 6.77
C ILE A 95 -8.71 40.76 5.99
N VAL A 96 -8.11 41.16 4.87
CA VAL A 96 -7.22 40.29 4.07
C VAL A 96 -5.99 39.87 4.85
N SER A 97 -5.42 40.76 5.68
CA SER A 97 -4.28 40.40 6.54
C SER A 97 -4.68 39.34 7.58
N LEU A 98 -5.88 39.44 8.15
CA LEU A 98 -6.41 38.46 9.08
C LEU A 98 -6.68 37.13 8.36
N GLU A 99 -7.26 37.17 7.16
CA GLU A 99 -7.51 35.99 6.33
C GLU A 99 -6.20 35.29 5.95
N ALA A 100 -5.16 36.04 5.58
CA ALA A 100 -3.85 35.48 5.24
C ALA A 100 -3.20 34.72 6.41
N ILE A 101 -3.38 35.18 7.66
CA ILE A 101 -2.91 34.46 8.86
C ILE A 101 -3.64 33.12 9.00
N PHE A 102 -4.97 33.12 8.83
CA PHE A 102 -5.74 31.87 8.83
C PHE A 102 -5.30 30.93 7.71
N LEU A 103 -5.13 31.43 6.48
CA LEU A 103 -4.68 30.64 5.34
C LEU A 103 -3.31 30.02 5.58
N SER A 104 -2.34 30.80 6.05
CA SER A 104 -1.01 30.30 6.38
C SER A 104 -1.07 29.20 7.45
N THR A 105 -1.89 29.40 8.49
CA THR A 105 -2.09 28.41 9.56
C THR A 105 -2.76 27.13 9.02
N PHE A 106 -3.79 27.26 8.18
CA PHE A 106 -4.46 26.11 7.55
C PHE A 106 -3.53 25.36 6.59
N VAL A 107 -2.70 26.07 5.81
CA VAL A 107 -1.67 25.48 4.94
C VAL A 107 -0.64 24.73 5.78
N MET A 108 -0.15 25.33 6.87
CA MET A 108 0.80 24.69 7.78
C MET A 108 0.20 23.44 8.44
N ILE A 109 -1.06 23.48 8.87
CA ILE A 109 -1.78 22.29 9.35
C ILE A 109 -1.85 21.22 8.26
N GLY A 110 -2.16 21.61 7.02
CA GLY A 110 -2.25 20.73 5.86
C GLY A 110 -0.93 20.02 5.57
N GLN A 111 0.15 20.80 5.56
CA GLN A 111 1.52 20.32 5.39
C GLN A 111 1.94 19.37 6.52
N ASN A 112 1.71 19.74 7.79
CA ASN A 112 2.07 18.92 8.94
C ASN A 112 1.40 17.53 8.91
N ARG A 113 0.14 17.47 8.49
CA ARG A 113 -0.60 16.21 8.37
C ARG A 113 -0.12 15.36 7.19
N GLN A 114 0.13 15.97 6.03
CA GLN A 114 0.68 15.24 4.89
C GLN A 114 2.08 14.70 5.20
N ALA A 115 2.91 15.47 5.91
CA ALA A 115 4.20 15.02 6.40
C ALA A 115 4.08 13.79 7.32
N ALA A 116 3.12 13.80 8.25
CA ALA A 116 2.86 12.65 9.12
C ALA A 116 2.43 11.40 8.34
N PHE A 117 1.54 11.54 7.35
CA PHE A 117 1.16 10.41 6.48
C PHE A 117 2.32 9.90 5.63
N GLN A 118 3.17 10.79 5.11
CA GLN A 118 4.36 10.40 4.35
C GLN A 118 5.40 9.70 5.24
N GLN A 119 5.56 10.12 6.49
CA GLN A 119 6.44 9.43 7.46
C GLN A 119 5.96 8.01 7.74
N VAL A 120 4.67 7.80 8.01
CA VAL A 120 4.12 6.45 8.24
C VAL A 120 4.26 5.56 7.00
N LYS A 121 4.11 6.13 5.80
CA LYS A 121 4.33 5.40 4.55
C LYS A 121 5.82 5.05 4.37
N ALA A 122 6.71 6.01 4.59
CA ALA A 122 8.15 5.80 4.49
C ALA A 122 8.66 4.75 5.49
N ASP A 123 8.14 4.72 6.71
CA ASP A 123 8.49 3.73 7.73
C ASP A 123 8.09 2.30 7.32
N ARG A 124 6.90 2.16 6.73
CA ARG A 124 6.46 0.88 6.13
C ARG A 124 7.35 0.45 4.97
N ASP A 125 7.70 1.40 4.10
CA ASP A 125 8.53 1.13 2.92
C ASP A 125 9.99 0.83 3.34
N TYR A 126 10.48 1.41 4.45
CA TYR A 126 11.81 1.17 5.01
C TYR A 126 11.99 -0.29 5.42
N HIS A 127 11.07 -0.84 6.21
CA HIS A 127 11.13 -2.25 6.63
C HIS A 127 10.98 -3.26 5.49
N ALA A 128 10.33 -2.87 4.39
CA ALA A 128 10.28 -3.68 3.18
C ALA A 128 11.64 -3.67 2.46
N GLN A 129 12.27 -2.50 2.33
CA GLN A 129 13.60 -2.38 1.72
C GLN A 129 14.68 -3.10 2.51
N GLU A 130 14.69 -2.99 3.84
CA GLU A 130 15.70 -3.67 4.68
C GLU A 130 15.64 -5.19 4.48
N ARG A 131 14.42 -5.77 4.48
CA ARG A 131 14.24 -7.21 4.23
C ARG A 131 14.69 -7.63 2.83
N LEU A 132 14.42 -6.82 1.81
CA LEU A 132 14.90 -7.10 0.46
C LEU A 132 16.42 -7.04 0.35
N LEU A 133 17.07 -6.14 1.11
CA LEU A 133 18.52 -6.01 1.15
C LEU A 133 19.17 -7.20 1.86
N GLU A 134 18.61 -7.62 2.99
CA GLU A 134 19.03 -8.83 3.71
C GLU A 134 18.91 -10.06 2.81
N GLU A 135 17.75 -10.26 2.17
CA GLU A 135 17.51 -11.39 1.28
C GLU A 135 18.47 -11.38 0.07
N ASN A 136 18.72 -10.21 -0.54
CA ASN A 136 19.72 -10.09 -1.61
C ASN A 136 21.12 -10.45 -1.15
N THR A 137 21.49 -10.03 0.05
CA THR A 137 22.80 -10.31 0.64
C THR A 137 22.98 -11.80 0.89
N ASP A 138 21.95 -12.46 1.43
CA ASP A 138 21.96 -13.90 1.68
C ASP A 138 22.01 -14.70 0.38
N LEU A 139 21.22 -14.32 -0.63
CA LEU A 139 21.30 -14.91 -1.97
C LEU A 139 22.69 -14.73 -2.58
N THR A 140 23.29 -13.55 -2.44
CA THR A 140 24.65 -13.28 -2.95
C THR A 140 25.69 -14.15 -2.26
N ARG A 141 25.59 -14.31 -0.92
CA ARG A 141 26.47 -15.21 -0.16
C ARG A 141 26.29 -16.66 -0.57
N ALA A 142 25.05 -17.12 -0.74
CA ALA A 142 24.76 -18.47 -1.19
C ALA A 142 25.32 -18.74 -2.59
N ILE A 143 25.15 -17.80 -3.52
CA ILE A 143 25.73 -17.89 -4.88
C ILE A 143 27.26 -17.93 -4.80
N HIS A 144 27.88 -17.07 -3.97
CA HIS A 144 29.32 -17.05 -3.80
C HIS A 144 29.85 -18.40 -3.26
N GLU A 145 29.19 -18.95 -2.25
CA GLU A 145 29.54 -20.24 -1.65
C GLU A 145 29.41 -21.39 -2.67
N LEU A 146 28.28 -21.45 -3.39
CA LEU A 146 28.08 -22.45 -4.45
C LEU A 146 29.15 -22.31 -5.56
N THR A 147 29.50 -21.08 -5.93
CA THR A 147 30.55 -20.82 -6.94
C THR A 147 31.92 -21.28 -6.45
N ALA A 148 32.26 -21.03 -5.18
CA ALA A 148 33.51 -21.47 -4.57
C ALA A 148 33.62 -22.99 -4.51
N GLN A 149 32.54 -23.69 -4.12
CA GLN A 149 32.49 -25.15 -4.10
C GLN A 149 32.65 -25.76 -5.49
N ILE A 150 31.98 -25.20 -6.50
CA ILE A 150 32.14 -25.64 -7.90
C ILE A 150 33.59 -25.45 -8.35
N HIS A 151 34.19 -24.29 -8.07
CA HIS A 151 35.58 -24.01 -8.43
C HIS A 151 36.56 -25.00 -7.78
N GLN A 152 36.39 -25.31 -6.49
CA GLN A 152 37.20 -26.30 -5.78
C GLN A 152 37.08 -27.71 -6.38
N ARG A 153 35.86 -28.15 -6.74
CA ARG A 153 35.64 -29.46 -7.37
C ARG A 153 36.33 -29.56 -8.73
N ILE A 154 36.23 -28.51 -9.55
CA ILE A 154 36.90 -28.46 -10.87
C ILE A 154 38.42 -28.56 -10.71
N LEU A 155 39.02 -27.86 -9.74
CA LEU A 155 40.45 -27.96 -9.47
C LEU A 155 40.86 -29.35 -8.96
N ALA A 156 40.04 -29.97 -8.11
CA ALA A 156 40.27 -31.32 -7.62
C ALA A 156 40.23 -32.37 -8.75
N GLU A 157 39.24 -32.28 -9.65
CA GLU A 157 39.14 -33.16 -10.82
C GLU A 157 40.31 -32.97 -11.80
N ALA A 158 40.76 -31.73 -12.01
CA ALA A 158 41.91 -31.42 -12.86
C ALA A 158 43.22 -31.98 -12.30
N THR A 159 43.43 -31.88 -10.98
CA THR A 159 44.63 -32.42 -10.31
C THR A 159 44.63 -33.95 -10.24
N ALA A 160 43.47 -34.58 -10.03
CA ALA A 160 43.32 -36.04 -10.10
C ALA A 160 43.65 -36.57 -11.51
N SER A 161 43.12 -35.92 -12.55
CA SER A 161 43.38 -36.27 -13.96
C SER A 161 44.87 -36.11 -14.33
N ALA A 162 45.54 -35.09 -13.80
CA ALA A 162 46.98 -34.89 -14.01
C ALA A 162 47.84 -35.98 -13.33
N THR A 163 47.42 -36.43 -12.14
CA THR A 163 48.11 -37.46 -11.37
C THR A 163 48.00 -38.83 -12.06
N GLU A 164 46.80 -39.22 -12.51
CA GLU A 164 46.59 -40.49 -13.25
C GLU A 164 47.41 -40.55 -14.53
N LYS A 165 47.50 -39.45 -15.28
CA LYS A 165 48.27 -39.38 -16.52
C LYS A 165 49.78 -39.55 -16.29
N SER A 166 50.29 -39.01 -15.18
CA SER A 166 51.69 -39.15 -14.78
C SER A 166 52.02 -40.58 -14.34
N THR A 167 51.13 -41.24 -13.58
CA THR A 167 51.29 -42.64 -13.15
C THR A 167 51.17 -43.64 -14.31
N SER A 168 50.28 -43.39 -15.28
CA SER A 168 50.17 -44.23 -16.48
C SER A 168 51.40 -44.12 -17.39
N THR A 169 51.99 -42.92 -17.48
CA THR A 169 53.23 -42.70 -18.27
C THR A 169 54.43 -43.39 -17.60
N ALA A 170 54.55 -43.29 -16.27
CA ALA A 170 55.62 -43.98 -15.52
C ALA A 170 55.54 -45.52 -15.58
N LYS A 171 54.35 -46.10 -15.79
CA LYS A 171 54.17 -47.55 -15.93
C LYS A 171 54.44 -48.07 -17.34
N GLN A 172 54.41 -47.20 -18.36
CA GLN A 172 54.58 -47.57 -19.76
C GLN A 172 56.06 -47.59 -20.22
N ASP A 173 56.95 -46.92 -19.48
CA ASP A 173 58.41 -46.88 -19.71
C ASP A 173 59.21 -47.89 -18.85
N ALA A 174 58.56 -48.82 -18.15
CA ALA A 174 59.26 -49.85 -17.38
C ALA A 174 59.87 -50.90 -18.35
N PRO A 175 61.21 -51.09 -18.40
CA PRO A 175 61.81 -52.08 -19.28
C PRO A 175 61.43 -53.49 -18.82
N ALA A 176 60.83 -54.27 -19.74
CA ALA A 176 60.67 -55.70 -19.60
C ALA A 176 62.07 -56.34 -19.49
N TYR A 177 62.48 -56.70 -18.28
CA TYR A 177 63.68 -57.50 -18.09
C TYR A 177 63.32 -58.99 -18.16
N PRO A 178 64.09 -59.80 -18.90
CA PRO A 178 63.85 -61.22 -19.15
C PRO A 178 64.02 -62.11 -17.91
#